data_AF-A0A7Y6IZM4-F1
#
_entry.id   AF-A0A7Y6IZM4-F1
#
_cell.length_a   1.000
_cell.length_b   1.000
_cell.length_c   1.000
_cell.angle_alpha   90.00
_cell.angle_beta   90.00
_cell.angle_gamma   90.00
#
_symmetry.space_group_name_H-M   'P 1'
#
loop_
_entity.id
_entity.type
_entity.pdbx_description
1 polymer ?
#
loop_
_entity_poly.entity_id
_entity_poly.type
_entity_poly.pdbx_seq_one_letter_code
_entity_poly.pdbx_strand_id
1 'polypeptide(L)'
;MDRGTLLAALVATPAPSGGLNTAGLADFLRSFFAPLFLVVVSVVALVFLFTREITRFAQFMLLAITIGVIFYVPSIIEVLAKGVANALGVR
;
A
#
# COMPACT_ATOMS: atom_id res chain seq x y z
N MET A 1 0.21 -64.97 33.40
CA MET A 1 -0.34 -63.64 33.00
C MET A 1 0.83 -62.69 32.91
N ASP A 2 1.30 -62.48 31.68
CA ASP A 2 2.53 -61.77 31.39
C ASP A 2 2.32 -60.25 31.52
N ARG A 3 3.09 -59.60 32.41
CA ARG A 3 2.96 -58.15 32.71
C ARG A 3 3.20 -57.28 31.46
N GLY A 4 3.84 -57.82 30.42
CA GLY A 4 4.02 -57.12 29.14
C GLY A 4 2.71 -56.89 28.39
N THR A 5 1.71 -57.76 28.56
CA THR A 5 0.40 -57.62 27.90
C THR A 5 -0.48 -56.53 28.53
N LEU A 6 -0.34 -56.30 29.85
CA LEU A 6 -1.05 -55.24 30.56
C LEU A 6 -0.49 -53.84 30.24
N LEU A 7 0.83 -53.75 30.03
CA LEU A 7 1.49 -52.51 29.59
C LEU A 7 1.15 -52.14 28.15
N ALA A 8 0.96 -53.14 27.27
CA ALA A 8 0.49 -52.92 25.90
C ALA A 8 -0.95 -52.38 25.85
N ALA A 9 -1.83 -52.78 26.78
CA ALA A 9 -3.19 -52.28 26.88
C ALA A 9 -3.28 -50.84 27.42
N LEU A 10 -2.30 -50.38 28.21
CA LEU A 10 -2.25 -49.02 28.78
C LEU A 10 -1.75 -47.95 27.79
N VAL A 11 -1.18 -48.34 26.65
CA VAL A 11 -0.65 -47.42 25.62
C VAL A 11 -1.66 -47.17 24.49
N ALA A 12 -2.72 -47.95 24.40
CA ALA A 12 -3.75 -47.82 23.37
C ALA A 12 -5.01 -47.14 23.91
N THR A 13 -4.91 -45.87 24.27
CA THR A 13 -6.07 -44.99 24.25
C THR A 13 -5.63 -43.70 23.56
N PRO A 14 -5.97 -43.49 22.28
CA PRO A 14 -5.81 -42.17 21.70
C PRO A 14 -6.76 -41.25 22.49
N ALA A 15 -6.19 -40.41 23.36
CA ALA A 15 -6.91 -39.27 23.89
C ALA A 15 -7.49 -38.52 22.68
N PRO A 16 -8.78 -38.12 22.72
CA PRO A 16 -9.33 -37.31 21.64
C PRO A 16 -8.45 -36.08 21.55
N SER A 17 -7.66 -36.03 20.49
CA SER A 17 -6.79 -34.90 20.19
C SER A 17 -7.70 -33.79 19.72
N GLY A 18 -8.42 -33.18 20.66
CA GLY A 18 -9.19 -31.96 20.47
C GLY A 18 -8.25 -30.77 20.29
N GLY A 19 -7.29 -30.89 19.38
CA GLY A 19 -6.55 -29.76 18.88
C GLY A 19 -7.56 -28.81 18.25
N LEU A 20 -7.51 -27.54 18.65
CA LEU A 20 -8.28 -26.47 18.02
C LEU A 20 -8.27 -26.67 16.50
N ASN A 21 -9.46 -26.69 15.88
CA ASN A 21 -9.65 -26.87 14.45
C ASN A 21 -9.06 -25.68 13.67
N THR A 22 -7.74 -25.62 13.60
CA THR A 22 -6.98 -24.59 12.86
C THR A 22 -7.15 -24.77 11.35
N ALA A 23 -7.44 -25.98 10.88
CA ALA A 23 -7.76 -26.25 9.49
C ALA A 23 -9.03 -25.50 9.05
N GLY A 24 -10.13 -25.62 9.81
CA GLY A 24 -11.37 -24.91 9.50
C GLY A 24 -11.23 -23.38 9.56
N LEU A 25 -10.42 -22.87 10.50
CA LEU A 25 -10.12 -21.44 10.56
C LEU A 25 -9.25 -20.98 9.37
N ALA A 26 -8.27 -21.78 8.96
CA ALA A 26 -7.42 -21.47 7.81
C ALA A 26 -8.21 -21.49 6.49
N ASP A 27 -9.13 -22.43 6.31
CA ASP A 27 -10.01 -22.49 5.14
C ASP A 27 -10.99 -21.32 5.09
N PHE A 28 -11.55 -20.92 6.24
CA PHE A 28 -12.36 -19.72 6.36
C PHE A 28 -11.56 -18.45 6.02
N LEU A 29 -10.37 -18.29 6.61
CA LEU A 29 -9.50 -17.15 6.33
C LEU A 29 -9.08 -17.11 4.86
N ARG A 30 -8.73 -18.24 4.25
CA ARG A 30 -8.32 -18.29 2.84
C ARG A 30 -9.47 -18.00 1.89
N SER A 31 -10.63 -18.61 2.10
CA SER A 31 -11.81 -18.40 1.25
C SER A 31 -12.34 -16.96 1.33
N PHE A 32 -12.19 -16.30 2.48
CA PHE A 32 -12.63 -14.92 2.67
C PHE A 32 -11.57 -13.88 2.30
N PHE A 33 -10.32 -14.05 2.74
CA PHE A 33 -9.28 -13.05 2.60
C PHE A 33 -8.67 -13.01 1.20
N ALA A 34 -8.57 -14.15 0.51
CA ALA A 34 -8.01 -14.19 -0.84
C ALA A 34 -8.80 -13.35 -1.87
N PRO A 35 -10.14 -13.48 -2.01
CA PRO A 35 -10.88 -12.65 -2.97
C PRO A 35 -10.86 -11.17 -2.57
N LEU A 36 -10.97 -10.85 -1.27
CA LEU A 36 -10.93 -9.47 -0.80
C LEU A 36 -9.57 -8.80 -1.08
N PHE A 37 -8.48 -9.52 -0.82
CA PHE A 37 -7.13 -9.05 -1.13
C PHE A 37 -6.95 -8.77 -2.62
N LEU A 38 -7.36 -9.71 -3.50
CA LEU A 38 -7.21 -9.52 -4.94
C LEU A 38 -8.02 -8.33 -5.46
N VAL A 39 -9.24 -8.12 -4.97
CA VAL A 39 -10.06 -6.96 -5.36
C VAL A 39 -9.36 -5.65 -4.99
N VAL A 40 -8.93 -5.51 -3.72
CA VAL A 40 -8.27 -4.30 -3.24
C VAL A 40 -6.96 -4.05 -4.00
N VAL A 41 -6.12 -5.07 -4.14
CA VAL A 41 -4.85 -4.96 -4.86
C VAL A 41 -5.07 -4.63 -6.33
N SER A 42 -6.13 -5.15 -6.98
CA SER A 42 -6.44 -4.80 -8.37
C SER A 42 -6.75 -3.31 -8.54
N VAL A 43 -7.54 -2.73 -7.63
CA VAL A 43 -7.87 -1.30 -7.67
C VAL A 43 -6.62 -0.48 -7.42
N VAL A 44 -5.83 -0.83 -6.40
CA VAL A 44 -4.57 -0.15 -6.09
C VAL A 44 -3.59 -0.27 -7.26
N ALA A 45 -3.51 -1.42 -7.94
CA ALA A 45 -2.64 -1.63 -9.10
C ALA A 45 -3.05 -0.77 -10.30
N LEU A 46 -4.35 -0.66 -10.58
CA LEU A 46 -4.88 0.22 -11.63
C LEU A 46 -4.60 1.69 -11.31
N VAL A 47 -4.93 2.13 -10.10
CA VAL A 47 -4.62 3.50 -9.66
C VAL A 47 -3.12 3.77 -9.72
N PHE A 48 -2.28 2.84 -9.27
CA PHE A 48 -0.83 2.96 -9.32
C PHE A 48 -0.30 3.09 -10.76
N LEU A 49 -0.81 2.24 -11.67
CA LEU A 49 -0.43 2.26 -13.09
C LEU A 49 -0.74 3.63 -13.71
N PHE A 50 -1.96 4.13 -13.50
CA PHE A 50 -2.35 5.45 -13.99
C PHE A 50 -1.63 6.59 -13.27
N THR A 51 -1.39 6.48 -11.96
CA THR A 51 -0.72 7.53 -11.18
C THR A 51 0.72 7.74 -11.65
N ARG A 52 1.46 6.66 -11.98
CA ARG A 52 2.86 6.78 -12.42
C ARG A 52 3.02 7.51 -13.76
N GLU A 53 2.06 7.35 -14.67
CA GLU A 53 2.09 8.00 -15.99
C GLU A 53 1.46 9.40 -15.94
N ILE A 54 0.35 9.56 -15.24
CA ILE A 54 -0.37 10.84 -15.11
C ILE A 54 0.42 11.85 -14.29
N THR A 55 1.14 11.45 -13.24
CA THR A 55 1.92 12.42 -12.43
C THR A 55 3.01 13.13 -13.24
N ARG A 56 3.67 12.43 -14.17
CA ARG A 56 4.64 13.05 -15.09
C ARG A 56 3.95 14.02 -16.03
N PHE A 57 2.79 13.66 -16.58
CA PHE A 57 1.99 14.54 -17.42
C PHE A 57 1.49 15.78 -16.66
N ALA A 58 0.98 15.59 -15.44
CA ALA A 58 0.53 16.66 -14.57
C ALA A 58 1.68 17.61 -14.23
N GLN A 59 2.89 17.10 -13.99
CA GLN A 59 4.08 17.94 -13.78
C GLN A 59 4.39 18.80 -15.00
N PHE A 60 4.35 18.24 -16.21
CA PHE A 60 4.55 19.03 -17.44
C PHE A 60 3.46 20.10 -17.62
N MET A 61 2.19 19.74 -17.41
CA MET A 61 1.07 20.68 -17.49
C MET A 61 1.21 21.81 -16.45
N LEU A 62 1.53 21.46 -15.21
CA LEU A 62 1.67 22.40 -14.10
C LEU A 62 2.87 23.32 -14.33
N LEU A 63 3.99 22.81 -14.83
CA LEU A 63 5.16 23.62 -15.22
C LEU A 63 4.80 24.59 -16.35
N ALA A 64 4.14 24.12 -17.41
CA ALA A 64 3.74 24.96 -18.54
C ALA A 64 2.81 26.10 -18.09
N ILE A 65 1.80 25.79 -17.26
CA ILE A 65 0.89 26.78 -16.69
C ILE A 65 1.66 27.75 -15.79
N THR A 66 2.56 27.25 -14.94
CA THR A 66 3.35 28.09 -14.02
C THR A 66 4.19 29.11 -14.79
N ILE A 67 4.93 28.65 -15.80
CA ILE A 67 5.72 29.54 -16.66
C ILE A 67 4.79 30.51 -17.40
N GLY A 68 3.68 30.02 -17.96
CA GLY A 68 2.69 30.87 -18.60
C GLY A 68 2.21 32.02 -17.70
N VAL A 69 1.83 31.73 -16.46
CA VAL A 69 1.34 32.73 -15.50
C VAL A 69 2.44 33.71 -15.11
N ILE A 70 3.67 33.23 -14.81
CA ILE A 70 4.79 34.09 -14.41
C ILE A 70 5.10 35.13 -15.49
N PHE A 71 5.12 34.72 -16.76
CA PHE A 71 5.47 35.62 -17.86
C PHE A 71 4.29 36.44 -18.38
N TYR A 72 3.07 35.92 -18.29
CA TYR A 72 1.88 36.61 -18.79
C TYR A 72 1.37 37.70 -17.84
N VAL A 73 1.53 37.50 -16.52
CA VAL A 73 1.05 38.48 -15.53
C VAL A 73 2.18 39.45 -15.18
N PRO A 74 2.14 40.71 -15.68
CA PRO A 74 3.25 41.66 -15.51
C PRO A 74 3.57 41.96 -14.04
N SER A 75 2.56 41.96 -13.18
CA SER A 75 2.73 42.17 -11.73
C SER A 75 3.63 41.12 -11.07
N ILE A 76 3.61 39.87 -11.54
CA ILE A 76 4.43 38.80 -10.97
C ILE A 76 5.92 39.07 -11.26
N ILE A 77 6.24 39.49 -12.48
CA ILE A 77 7.60 39.84 -12.88
C ILE A 77 8.12 41.02 -12.07
N GLU A 78 7.29 42.04 -11.84
CA GLU A 78 7.68 43.18 -11.02
C GLU A 78 8.00 42.80 -9.58
N VAL A 79 7.18 41.95 -8.95
CA VAL A 79 7.38 41.53 -7.56
C VAL A 79 8.66 40.68 -7.44
N LEU A 80 8.89 39.77 -8.38
CA LEU A 80 10.11 38.97 -8.43
C LEU A 80 11.35 39.84 -8.67
N ALA A 81 11.29 40.78 -9.61
CA ALA A 81 12.39 41.70 -9.89
C ALA A 81 12.72 42.57 -8.68
N LYS A 82 11.70 43.15 -8.02
CA LYS A 82 11.87 43.95 -6.80
C LYS A 82 12.43 43.10 -5.64
N GLY A 83 11.99 41.84 -5.50
CA GLY A 83 12.49 40.91 -4.49
C GLY A 83 13.97 40.56 -4.69
N VAL A 84 14.35 40.23 -5.93
CA VAL A 84 15.75 39.93 -6.29
C VAL A 84 16.62 41.17 -6.16
N ALA A 85 16.15 42.34 -6.62
CA ALA A 85 16.87 43.61 -6.50
C ALA A 85 17.16 43.96 -5.02
N ASN A 86 16.17 43.83 -4.14
CA ASN A 86 16.35 44.02 -2.70
C ASN A 86 17.35 43.03 -2.10
N ALA A 87 17.29 41.74 -2.48
CA ALA A 87 18.21 40.72 -1.99
C ALA A 87 19.66 40.98 -2.45
N LEU A 88 19.84 41.61 -3.61
CA LEU A 88 21.14 42.00 -4.17
C LEU A 88 21.61 43.38 -3.68
N GLY A 89 20.81 44.07 -2.85
CA GLY A 89 21.13 45.41 -2.36
C GLY A 89 21.05 46.51 -3.41
N VAL A 90 20.48 46.21 -4.58
CA VAL A 90 20.22 47.17 -5.65
C VAL A 90 18.82 47.71 -5.43
N ARG A 91 18.71 48.99 -5.09
CA ARG A 91 17.44 49.70 -4.93
C ARG A 91 17.04 50.41 -6.21
#